data_AF-A0A7S4ISF9-F1
#
_entry.id   AF-A0A7S4ISF9-F1
#
_cell.length_a   1.000
_cell.length_b   1.000
_cell.length_c   1.000
_cell.angle_alpha   90.00
_cell.angle_beta   90.00
_cell.angle_gamma   90.00
#
_symmetry.space_group_name_H-M   'P 1'
#
loop_
_entity.id
_entity.type
_entity.pdbx_description
1 polymer ?
#
loop_
_entity_poly.entity_id
_entity_poly.type
_entity_poly.pdbx_seq_one_letter_code
_entity_poly.pdbx_strand_id
1 'polypeptide(L)'
;SWLTLVFASFVKDPKITNRIPFNDIARVAFNDGAEYFVRVNDDTEFVTPGWITLGTSTLRSFDPPNVGVVGPICHQGNTEILTHDMVHRNHMIIFNETYYPEVFRNWFLDDWITGVYKAANLGLNESRSLVLPGWEVVHHLTEKRYKVHSVGEDHLEGEFHKGKDLILKYMHQV
;
A
#
# COMPACT_ATOMS: atom_id res chain seq x y z
N SER A 1 -9.71 -26.08 -7.26
CA SER A 1 -8.42 -25.47 -6.86
C SER A 1 -8.41 -25.41 -5.34
N TRP A 2 -7.37 -25.91 -4.68
CA TRP A 2 -7.18 -25.75 -3.24
C TRP A 2 -6.51 -24.41 -2.97
N LEU A 3 -6.88 -23.73 -1.87
CA LEU A 3 -6.16 -22.55 -1.41
C LEU A 3 -4.77 -22.99 -0.94
N THR A 4 -3.72 -22.59 -1.63
CA THR A 4 -2.34 -22.78 -1.17
C THR A 4 -2.02 -21.67 -0.19
N LEU A 5 -1.64 -22.04 1.04
CA LEU A 5 -1.16 -21.11 2.05
C LEU A 5 0.35 -21.25 2.19
N VAL A 6 1.08 -20.18 1.90
CA VAL A 6 2.53 -20.10 2.07
C VAL A 6 2.82 -19.22 3.29
N PHE A 7 3.60 -19.73 4.23
CA PHE A 7 4.04 -18.98 5.40
C PHE A 7 5.49 -18.56 5.22
N ALA A 8 5.73 -17.25 5.23
CA ALA A 8 7.07 -16.67 5.32
C ALA A 8 7.21 -15.97 6.68
N SER A 9 8.32 -16.22 7.38
CA SER A 9 8.63 -15.55 8.64
C SER A 9 10.00 -14.90 8.55
N PHE A 10 10.10 -13.69 9.06
CA PHE A 10 11.33 -12.92 9.06
C PHE A 10 11.68 -12.55 10.50
N VAL A 11 12.88 -12.92 10.92
CA VAL A 11 13.40 -12.51 12.23
C VAL A 11 13.84 -11.05 12.13
N LYS A 12 13.43 -10.23 13.09
CA LYS A 12 13.92 -8.85 13.23
C LYS A 12 15.37 -8.89 13.70
N ASP A 13 16.31 -8.49 12.84
CA ASP A 13 17.68 -8.23 13.28
C ASP A 13 17.69 -6.91 14.06
N PRO A 14 18.05 -6.90 15.35
CA PRO A 14 18.08 -5.69 16.16
C PRO A 14 19.10 -4.65 15.67
N LYS A 15 20.05 -5.03 14.81
CA LYS A 15 21.04 -4.11 14.20
C LYS A 15 20.49 -3.38 12.98
N ILE A 16 19.43 -3.89 12.34
CA ILE A 16 18.79 -3.25 11.19
C ILE A 16 17.66 -2.37 11.71
N THR A 17 17.91 -1.06 11.77
CA THR A 17 17.01 -0.09 12.40
C THR A 17 16.00 0.53 11.43
N ASN A 18 16.23 0.43 10.11
CA ASN A 18 15.37 0.96 9.05
C ASN A 18 14.92 -0.17 8.12
N ARG A 19 14.03 -1.04 8.60
CA ARG A 19 13.48 -2.13 7.79
C ARG A 19 11.98 -2.05 7.83
N ILE A 20 11.36 -2.03 6.67
CA ILE A 20 9.91 -2.13 6.50
C ILE A 20 9.60 -3.62 6.22
N PRO A 21 9.10 -4.40 7.20
CA PRO A 21 8.94 -5.84 7.03
C PRO A 21 8.01 -6.21 5.86
N PHE A 22 7.05 -5.34 5.56
CA PHE A 22 6.11 -5.54 4.46
C PHE A 22 6.80 -5.58 3.09
N ASN A 23 7.89 -4.83 2.88
CA ASN A 23 8.64 -4.87 1.62
C ASN A 23 9.19 -6.28 1.34
N ASP A 24 9.71 -6.96 2.36
CA ASP A 24 10.29 -8.29 2.20
C ASP A 24 9.22 -9.34 1.94
N ILE A 25 8.10 -9.29 2.69
CA ILE A 25 6.96 -10.20 2.49
C ILE A 25 6.36 -10.00 1.10
N ALA A 26 6.15 -8.75 0.68
CA ALA A 26 5.64 -8.43 -0.65
C ALA A 26 6.59 -8.91 -1.75
N ARG A 27 7.91 -8.79 -1.58
CA ARG A 27 8.88 -9.29 -2.56
C ARG A 27 8.84 -10.81 -2.70
N VAL A 28 8.71 -11.54 -1.59
CA VAL A 28 8.52 -13.00 -1.64
C VAL A 28 7.23 -13.35 -2.36
N ALA A 29 6.11 -12.73 -1.99
CA ALA A 29 4.83 -12.97 -2.65
C ALA A 29 4.86 -12.62 -4.15
N PHE A 30 5.56 -11.54 -4.52
CA PHE A 30 5.77 -11.16 -5.92
C PHE A 30 6.53 -12.25 -6.69
N ASN A 31 7.63 -12.75 -6.13
CA ASN A 31 8.43 -13.82 -6.72
C ASN A 31 7.66 -15.15 -6.83
N ASP A 32 6.74 -15.41 -5.90
CA ASP A 32 5.83 -16.56 -5.93
C ASP A 32 4.65 -16.39 -6.92
N GLY A 33 4.58 -15.25 -7.60
CA GLY A 33 3.60 -15.01 -8.66
C GLY A 33 2.33 -14.28 -8.22
N ALA A 34 2.25 -13.74 -6.99
CA ALA A 34 1.07 -13.00 -6.53
C ALA A 34 0.74 -11.79 -7.43
N GLU A 35 -0.54 -11.66 -7.80
CA GLU A 35 -1.02 -10.57 -8.66
C GLU A 35 -1.53 -9.37 -7.86
N TYR A 36 -2.13 -9.61 -6.70
CA TYR A 36 -2.66 -8.57 -5.82
C TYR A 36 -2.05 -8.70 -4.44
N PHE A 37 -1.79 -7.56 -3.84
CA PHE A 37 -1.17 -7.43 -2.53
C PHE A 37 -2.12 -6.64 -1.67
N VAL A 38 -2.30 -7.06 -0.42
CA VAL A 38 -3.13 -6.37 0.56
C VAL A 38 -2.32 -6.24 1.83
N ARG A 39 -2.10 -4.99 2.25
CA ARG A 39 -1.44 -4.69 3.51
C ARG A 39 -2.48 -4.52 4.60
N VAL A 40 -2.28 -5.28 5.69
CA VAL A 40 -3.15 -5.32 6.87
C VAL A 40 -2.30 -5.30 8.13
N ASN A 41 -2.87 -4.78 9.21
CA ASN A 41 -2.27 -4.90 10.55
C ASN A 41 -2.73 -6.22 11.20
N ASP A 42 -2.05 -6.62 12.27
CA ASP A 42 -2.35 -7.82 13.04
C ASP A 42 -3.61 -7.69 13.90
N ASP A 43 -4.06 -6.46 14.16
CA ASP A 43 -5.26 -6.09 14.92
C ASP A 43 -6.43 -5.62 14.02
N THR A 44 -6.48 -6.10 12.78
CA THR A 44 -7.52 -5.78 11.80
C THR A 44 -8.59 -6.87 11.68
N GLU A 45 -9.85 -6.47 11.77
CA GLU A 45 -11.01 -7.31 11.47
C GLU A 45 -11.68 -6.86 10.16
N PHE A 46 -11.92 -7.80 9.26
CA PHE A 46 -12.69 -7.57 8.03
C PHE A 46 -14.17 -7.81 8.29
N VAL A 47 -14.99 -6.76 8.19
CA VAL A 47 -16.41 -6.82 8.55
C VAL A 47 -17.34 -6.85 7.33
N THR A 48 -16.82 -6.66 6.13
CA THR A 48 -17.60 -6.72 4.87
C THR A 48 -17.18 -7.89 3.99
N PRO A 49 -18.09 -8.78 3.55
CA PRO A 49 -17.76 -9.80 2.55
C PRO A 49 -17.60 -9.20 1.15
N GLY A 50 -16.90 -9.92 0.25
CA GLY A 50 -16.79 -9.53 -1.17
C GLY A 50 -15.77 -8.42 -1.47
N TRP A 51 -15.07 -7.91 -0.45
CA TRP A 51 -14.07 -6.85 -0.60
C TRP A 51 -12.94 -7.17 -1.59
N ILE A 52 -12.56 -8.45 -1.72
CA ILE A 52 -11.53 -8.90 -2.68
C ILE A 52 -11.99 -8.62 -4.11
N THR A 53 -13.21 -9.05 -4.46
CA THR A 53 -13.78 -8.82 -5.79
C THR A 53 -13.95 -7.34 -6.06
N LEU A 54 -14.43 -6.59 -5.07
CA LEU A 54 -14.57 -5.14 -5.17
C LEU A 54 -13.21 -4.48 -5.48
N GLY A 55 -12.20 -4.69 -4.64
CA GLY A 55 -10.87 -4.10 -4.80
C GLY A 55 -10.19 -4.48 -6.12
N THR A 56 -10.19 -5.76 -6.47
CA THR A 56 -9.59 -6.23 -7.73
C THR A 56 -10.32 -5.70 -8.96
N SER A 57 -11.65 -5.64 -8.95
CA SER A 57 -12.43 -5.07 -10.06
C SER A 57 -12.20 -3.57 -10.23
N THR A 58 -12.09 -2.81 -9.14
CA THR A 58 -11.79 -1.37 -9.18
C THR A 58 -10.40 -1.12 -9.73
N LEU A 59 -9.38 -1.84 -9.26
CA LEU A 59 -8.02 -1.72 -9.80
C LEU A 59 -7.98 -2.03 -11.30
N ARG A 60 -8.70 -3.07 -11.76
CA ARG A 60 -8.80 -3.42 -13.19
C ARG A 60 -9.53 -2.36 -14.02
N SER A 61 -10.41 -1.56 -13.42
CA SER A 61 -11.18 -0.53 -14.15
C SER A 61 -10.40 0.76 -14.41
N PHE A 62 -9.24 0.96 -13.79
CA PHE A 62 -8.37 2.08 -14.13
C PHE A 62 -7.86 1.99 -15.57
N ASP A 63 -7.41 3.12 -16.12
CA ASP A 63 -6.84 3.19 -17.47
C ASP A 63 -5.45 3.85 -17.44
N PRO A 64 -4.33 3.12 -17.54
CA PRO A 64 -4.27 1.69 -17.83
C PRO A 64 -4.73 0.85 -16.62
N PRO A 65 -5.25 -0.37 -16.86
CA PRO A 65 -5.69 -1.28 -15.82
C PRO A 65 -4.61 -1.57 -14.79
N ASN A 66 -5.05 -1.74 -13.54
CA ASN A 66 -4.22 -2.19 -12.43
C ASN A 66 -3.04 -1.25 -12.09
N VAL A 67 -3.16 0.05 -12.38
CA VAL A 67 -2.22 1.08 -11.94
C VAL A 67 -2.93 2.02 -10.98
N GLY A 68 -2.73 1.80 -9.68
CA GLY A 68 -3.38 2.53 -8.61
C GLY A 68 -3.33 1.79 -7.27
N VAL A 69 -4.02 2.35 -6.29
CA VAL A 69 -4.22 1.78 -4.96
C VAL A 69 -5.68 1.95 -4.53
N VAL A 70 -6.20 0.94 -3.85
CA VAL A 70 -7.51 1.00 -3.22
C VAL A 70 -7.42 0.56 -1.76
N GLY A 71 -8.34 0.97 -0.91
CA GLY A 71 -8.36 0.49 0.48
C GLY A 71 -9.73 0.61 1.14
N PRO A 72 -9.88 0.03 2.33
CA PRO A 72 -11.14 0.05 3.07
C PRO A 72 -11.43 1.40 3.72
N ILE A 73 -12.69 1.58 4.08
CA ILE A 73 -13.06 2.48 5.17
C ILE A 73 -12.55 1.89 6.48
N CYS A 74 -11.82 2.71 7.24
CA CYS A 74 -11.44 2.44 8.62
C CYS A 74 -11.84 3.65 9.46
N HIS A 75 -12.74 3.45 10.43
CA HIS A 75 -13.23 4.52 11.29
C HIS A 75 -12.34 4.80 12.50
N GLN A 76 -11.27 4.01 12.69
CA GLN A 76 -10.34 4.13 13.80
C GLN A 76 -8.99 4.71 13.33
N GLY A 77 -8.39 5.56 14.17
CA GLY A 77 -7.11 6.18 13.85
C GLY A 77 -7.25 7.37 12.89
N ASN A 78 -6.33 7.50 11.94
CA ASN A 78 -6.37 8.57 10.94
C ASN A 78 -7.23 8.13 9.74
N THR A 79 -8.36 8.79 9.54
CA THR A 79 -9.33 8.49 8.49
C THR A 79 -9.02 9.18 7.15
N GLU A 80 -8.00 10.04 7.11
CA GLU A 80 -7.61 10.77 5.89
C GLU A 80 -6.61 9.98 5.02
N ILE A 81 -6.06 8.89 5.57
CA ILE A 81 -5.04 8.05 4.94
C ILE A 81 -5.46 6.59 4.88
N LEU A 82 -4.94 5.88 3.89
CA LEU A 82 -5.05 4.44 3.73
C LEU A 82 -4.14 3.74 4.75
N THR A 83 -4.70 3.44 5.92
CA THR A 83 -4.07 2.58 6.95
C THR A 83 -4.09 1.09 6.57
N HIS A 84 -4.75 0.78 5.46
CA HIS A 84 -4.85 -0.53 4.82
C HIS A 84 -4.93 -0.25 3.33
N ASP A 85 -4.23 -1.02 2.52
CA ASP A 85 -4.19 -0.78 1.09
C ASP A 85 -4.06 -2.08 0.29
N MET A 86 -4.58 -2.03 -0.93
CA MET A 86 -4.46 -3.06 -1.95
C MET A 86 -3.92 -2.45 -3.23
N VAL A 87 -2.91 -3.12 -3.78
CA VAL A 87 -2.34 -2.81 -5.10
C VAL A 87 -2.24 -4.07 -5.95
N HIS A 88 -2.09 -3.87 -7.26
CA HIS A 88 -1.71 -4.94 -8.17
C HIS A 88 -0.18 -5.04 -8.29
N ARG A 89 0.35 -6.16 -8.82
CA ARG A 89 1.78 -6.40 -9.05
C ARG A 89 2.47 -5.31 -9.87
N ASN A 90 1.72 -4.57 -10.69
CA ASN A 90 2.26 -3.43 -11.44
C ASN A 90 2.88 -2.40 -10.50
N HIS A 91 2.35 -2.23 -9.27
CA HIS A 91 2.99 -1.41 -8.25
C HIS A 91 4.42 -1.88 -7.96
N MET A 92 4.59 -3.19 -7.68
CA MET A 92 5.92 -3.77 -7.45
C MET A 92 6.83 -3.57 -8.67
N ILE A 93 6.31 -3.69 -9.90
CA ILE A 93 7.10 -3.44 -11.12
C ILE A 93 7.53 -1.98 -11.22
N ILE A 94 6.60 -1.04 -11.01
CA ILE A 94 6.85 0.41 -11.06
C ILE A 94 7.93 0.83 -10.06
N PHE A 95 7.91 0.23 -8.87
CA PHE A 95 8.77 0.59 -7.74
C PHE A 95 9.94 -0.39 -7.53
N ASN A 96 10.40 -1.07 -8.58
CA ASN A 96 11.57 -1.96 -8.54
C ASN A 96 11.51 -2.99 -7.40
N GLU A 97 10.43 -3.74 -7.35
CA GLU A 97 10.15 -4.81 -6.36
C GLU A 97 10.18 -4.34 -4.91
N THR A 98 9.74 -3.10 -4.70
CA THR A 98 9.63 -2.47 -3.38
C THR A 98 8.21 -1.94 -3.20
N TYR A 99 7.57 -2.25 -2.07
CA TYR A 99 6.20 -1.83 -1.79
C TYR A 99 6.12 -0.40 -1.23
N TYR A 100 7.06 -0.05 -0.37
CA TYR A 100 7.19 1.29 0.19
C TYR A 100 8.63 1.80 0.07
N PRO A 101 8.85 3.11 -0.17
CA PRO A 101 10.19 3.67 -0.20
C PRO A 101 10.98 3.39 1.08
N GLU A 102 12.19 2.83 0.93
CA GLU A 102 13.04 2.43 2.06
C GLU A 102 13.62 3.63 2.84
N VAL A 103 13.48 4.84 2.31
CA VAL A 103 13.83 6.08 3.04
C VAL A 103 12.94 6.27 4.27
N PHE A 104 11.72 5.73 4.25
CA PHE A 104 10.82 5.76 5.38
C PHE A 104 11.21 4.69 6.41
N ARG A 105 11.22 5.07 7.69
CA ARG A 105 11.63 4.15 8.77
C ARG A 105 10.49 3.36 9.39
N ASN A 106 9.25 3.87 9.33
CA ASN A 106 7.98 3.25 9.77
C ASN A 106 6.82 4.26 9.65
N TRP A 107 7.11 5.55 9.86
CA TRP A 107 6.15 6.65 9.70
C TRP A 107 6.10 7.09 8.23
N PHE A 108 4.99 7.70 7.81
CA PHE A 108 4.74 8.21 6.45
C PHE A 108 4.51 7.17 5.34
N LEU A 109 4.50 5.87 5.67
CA LEU A 109 4.15 4.82 4.70
C LEU A 109 2.72 4.98 4.19
N ASP A 110 1.79 5.18 5.14
CA ASP A 110 0.37 5.39 4.86
C ASP A 110 0.15 6.68 4.08
N ASP A 111 0.82 7.76 4.49
CA ASP A 111 0.77 9.06 3.79
C ASP A 111 1.27 8.92 2.35
N TRP A 112 2.40 8.24 2.15
CA TRP A 112 2.99 8.05 0.83
C TRP A 112 2.08 7.21 -0.08
N ILE A 113 1.62 6.05 0.36
CA ILE A 113 0.79 5.20 -0.52
C ILE A 113 -0.56 5.86 -0.81
N THR A 114 -1.14 6.56 0.17
CA THR A 114 -2.34 7.37 0.00
C THR A 114 -2.14 8.47 -1.03
N GLY A 115 -0.95 9.08 -1.06
CA GLY A 115 -0.67 10.25 -1.89
C GLY A 115 -0.12 9.91 -3.28
N VAL A 116 0.67 8.86 -3.44
CA VAL A 116 1.48 8.65 -4.66
C VAL A 116 0.61 8.45 -5.91
N TYR A 117 -0.60 7.93 -5.74
CA TYR A 117 -1.60 7.74 -6.80
C TYR A 117 -2.69 8.83 -6.85
N LYS A 118 -2.63 9.86 -6.01
CA LYS A 118 -3.60 10.97 -6.07
C LYS A 118 -3.41 11.78 -7.35
N ALA A 119 -4.54 12.21 -7.93
CA ALA A 119 -4.57 13.01 -9.15
C ALA A 119 -3.69 14.26 -9.04
N ALA A 120 -3.76 14.96 -7.90
CA ALA A 120 -2.98 16.17 -7.62
C ALA A 120 -1.46 15.93 -7.68
N ASN A 121 -0.99 14.78 -7.17
CA ASN A 121 0.43 14.44 -7.19
C ASN A 121 0.86 13.93 -8.58
N LEU A 122 -0.01 13.21 -9.28
CA LEU A 122 0.28 12.72 -10.63
C LEU A 122 0.11 13.76 -11.74
N GLY A 123 -0.61 14.86 -11.49
CA GLY A 123 -1.01 15.81 -12.53
C GLY A 123 -2.08 15.23 -13.47
N LEU A 124 -2.96 14.38 -12.95
CA LEU A 124 -4.07 13.77 -13.68
C LEU A 124 -5.41 14.40 -13.30
N ASN A 125 -6.44 14.19 -14.12
CA ASN A 125 -7.80 14.65 -13.81
C ASN A 125 -8.49 13.78 -12.76
N GLU A 126 -8.14 12.50 -12.69
CA GLU A 126 -8.78 11.51 -11.81
C GLU A 126 -7.76 10.83 -10.89
N SER A 127 -8.18 10.59 -9.64
CA SER A 127 -7.36 9.91 -8.64
C SER A 127 -7.35 8.41 -8.87
N ARG A 128 -6.19 7.80 -8.68
CA ARG A 128 -6.00 6.35 -8.67
C ARG A 128 -5.74 5.82 -7.27
N SER A 129 -5.95 6.65 -6.25
CA SER A 129 -6.01 6.28 -4.84
C SER A 129 -7.44 6.42 -4.35
N LEU A 130 -8.11 5.29 -4.07
CA LEU A 130 -9.53 5.27 -3.72
C LEU A 130 -9.81 4.53 -2.41
N VAL A 131 -10.65 5.11 -1.55
CA VAL A 131 -11.31 4.39 -0.44
C VAL A 131 -12.61 3.79 -0.98
N LEU A 132 -12.85 2.50 -0.72
CA LEU A 132 -14.00 1.78 -1.27
C LEU A 132 -15.10 1.58 -0.22
N PRO A 133 -16.29 2.20 -0.37
CA PRO A 133 -17.35 2.11 0.65
C PRO A 133 -17.91 0.71 0.91
N GLY A 134 -17.74 -0.23 -0.03
CA GLY A 134 -18.14 -1.63 0.11
C GLY A 134 -17.05 -2.51 0.74
N TRP A 135 -15.99 -1.92 1.29
CA TRP A 135 -14.94 -2.61 2.03
C TRP A 135 -14.69 -1.85 3.32
N GLU A 136 -15.14 -2.40 4.44
CA GLU A 136 -14.90 -1.84 5.77
C GLU A 136 -14.03 -2.79 6.60
N VAL A 137 -13.15 -2.20 7.41
CA VAL A 137 -12.37 -2.89 8.42
C VAL A 137 -12.52 -2.21 9.77
N VAL A 138 -12.43 -3.00 10.84
CA VAL A 138 -12.33 -2.52 12.22
C VAL A 138 -10.92 -2.74 12.71
N HIS A 139 -10.26 -1.66 13.13
CA HIS A 139 -8.92 -1.70 13.71
C HIS A 139 -9.05 -1.68 15.23
N HIS A 140 -8.70 -2.80 15.86
CA HIS A 140 -8.80 -3.03 17.30
C HIS A 140 -7.61 -2.39 18.01
N LEU A 141 -7.57 -1.06 18.04
CA LEU A 141 -6.52 -0.25 18.64
C LEU A 141 -6.26 -0.69 20.11
N THR A 142 -5.26 -1.53 20.32
CA THR A 142 -4.67 -1.74 21.65
C THR A 142 -3.60 -0.67 21.85
N GLU A 143 -3.68 0.06 22.97
CA GLU A 143 -2.88 1.24 23.38
C GLU A 143 -1.69 1.66 22.48
N LYS A 144 -1.67 2.95 22.10
CA LYS A 144 -0.62 3.62 21.30
C LYS A 144 0.80 3.30 21.81
N ARG A 145 1.48 2.35 21.19
CA ARG A 145 2.95 2.27 21.25
C ARG A 145 3.52 3.29 20.27
N TYR A 146 4.49 4.08 20.72
CA TYR A 146 5.37 4.99 19.97
C TYR A 146 4.94 6.46 19.82
N LYS A 147 5.90 7.34 20.13
CA LYS A 147 5.87 8.77 19.81
C LYS A 147 6.20 8.94 18.33
N VAL A 148 5.43 9.79 17.64
CA VAL A 148 5.69 10.17 16.23
C VAL A 148 7.09 10.79 16.16
N HIS A 149 7.94 10.27 15.28
CA HIS A 149 9.22 10.89 14.96
C HIS A 149 9.07 11.69 13.67
N SER A 150 9.30 13.01 13.75
CA SER A 150 9.10 13.99 12.67
C SER A 150 10.10 13.90 11.50
N VAL A 151 11.00 12.90 11.48
CA VAL A 151 12.13 12.85 10.54
C VAL A 151 11.72 12.44 9.12
N GLY A 152 10.53 11.87 8.92
CA GLY A 152 10.09 11.40 7.59
C GLY A 152 9.37 12.44 6.73
N GLU A 153 8.94 13.57 7.31
CA GLU A 153 8.19 14.61 6.59
C GLU A 153 9.04 15.24 5.47
N ASP A 154 10.33 15.49 5.76
CA ASP A 154 11.31 16.06 4.82
C ASP A 154 11.51 15.20 3.55
N HIS A 155 11.18 13.91 3.61
CA HIS A 155 11.34 12.98 2.48
C HIS A 155 10.05 12.77 1.68
N LEU A 156 8.89 13.04 2.27
CA LEU A 156 7.60 12.66 1.68
C LEU A 156 7.36 13.32 0.32
N GLU A 157 7.62 14.63 0.22
CA GLU A 157 7.48 15.36 -1.04
C GLU A 157 8.43 14.83 -2.12
N GLY A 158 9.68 14.53 -1.76
CA GLY A 158 10.66 13.95 -2.67
C GLY A 158 10.25 12.57 -3.19
N GLU A 159 9.69 11.73 -2.33
CA GLU A 159 9.20 10.41 -2.71
C GLU A 159 7.90 10.46 -3.52
N PHE A 160 7.07 11.50 -3.37
CA PHE A 160 5.94 11.74 -4.29
C PHE A 160 6.43 12.10 -5.69
N HIS A 161 7.43 12.98 -5.80
CA HIS A 161 7.99 13.35 -7.11
C HIS A 161 8.61 12.14 -7.82
N LYS A 162 9.43 11.35 -7.11
CA LYS A 162 9.99 10.11 -7.66
C LYS A 162 8.90 9.13 -8.08
N GLY A 163 7.87 8.94 -7.24
CA GLY A 163 6.77 8.05 -7.54
C GLY A 163 5.96 8.49 -8.75
N LYS A 164 5.69 9.79 -8.89
CA LYS A 164 5.06 10.37 -10.07
C LYS A 164 5.83 10.02 -11.34
N ASP A 165 7.14 10.26 -11.36
CA ASP A 165 7.97 10.02 -12.55
C ASP A 165 7.95 8.54 -12.96
N LEU A 166 8.04 7.63 -11.99
CA LEU A 166 7.97 6.18 -12.23
C LEU A 166 6.60 5.74 -12.73
N ILE A 167 5.52 6.21 -12.10
CA ILE A 167 4.14 5.86 -12.48
C ILE A 167 3.83 6.36 -13.89
N LEU A 168 4.11 7.63 -14.19
CA LEU A 168 3.83 8.20 -15.52
C LEU A 168 4.66 7.53 -16.61
N LYS A 169 5.94 7.25 -16.33
CA LYS A 169 6.80 6.49 -17.23
C LYS A 169 6.20 5.12 -17.56
N TYR A 170 5.73 4.39 -16.55
CA TYR A 170 5.08 3.09 -16.75
C TYR A 170 3.77 3.21 -17.55
N MET A 171 2.91 4.17 -17.19
CA MET A 171 1.64 4.40 -17.88
C MET A 171 1.82 4.75 -19.36
N HIS A 172 2.94 5.35 -19.76
CA HIS A 172 3.23 5.65 -21.16
C HIS A 172 3.76 4.45 -21.96
N GLN A 173 4.12 3.35 -21.28
CA GLN A 173 4.70 2.16 -21.90
C GLN A 173 3.69 1.03 -22.12
N VAL A 174 2.52 1.11 -21.47
CA VAL A 174 1.48 0.06 -21.49
C VAL A 174 0.23 0.50 -22.24
#